data_AF-A0A8H6WZJ6-F1
#
_entry.id   AF-A0A8H6WZJ6-F1
#
_cell.length_a   1.000
_cell.length_b   1.000
_cell.length_c   1.000
_cell.angle_alpha   90.00
_cell.angle_beta   90.00
_cell.angle_gamma   90.00
#
_symmetry.space_group_name_H-M   'P 1'
#
loop_
_entity.id
_entity.type
_entity.pdbx_description
1 polymer ?
#
loop_
_entity_poly.entity_id
_entity_poly.type
_entity_poly.pdbx_seq_one_letter_code
_entity_poly.pdbx_strand_id
1 'polypeptide(L)'
;MAQPTDDAAPSPTPTPTPAATLRKAVPRYRTYKAVALVIIAAWLAFAFTHRPAWLRYRRPRRDRAVGDVEWLHSMRCSPGTVCGSIIVPKDYFNASAGTASIAIAVRRATKTPKKGTVFLNPGGPGGSGVALATEGFANLIGHDWDILGFDPRGVNGSFPQVACFESMSAANLFTANTILENSFTIPSSNLSDSEVRAAVRTELTAQAREYIAVTKAQAKICAERMGEEVRYMGTATVVRDMDFIVRILDGEDAKINFWGGSYGSIMGEYLVNMLPDRVGHVVIDGIMDPVNWSSEPSYKYTVNWLSSIEKTYKFYLQQCSQAGPSRCPLAKYTNEPYESIMARIETFLDQLALEALPVLGDAVARQGVLTSGGVRATLLIYLQVPAWWSISAKALASAMAGDATVLYNLLLSRTSARRSNAPNPHYDLARLAVSCMDSLPPAVNLEPTPDDLAEELLHMLESVSPHFGANVFISEPDGGCQFWPRGPERFTGPWNASLEVPMLIVSNTMDPITPIENGLLVNSMMPESSRLIIQDGPGHVSLSMPTLCTQKLIRGYFAGDIPANGTTCETEYSYFPSKSPMALDTEQGSAAAQIPLQVLSAEDVVLLESAKTVGELLQAIRLGW
;
A
#
# COMPACT_ATOMS: atom_id res chain seq x y z
N MET A 1 -19.70 -83.04 51.39
CA MET A 1 -18.49 -83.46 52.12
C MET A 1 -17.37 -82.54 51.67
N ALA A 2 -16.55 -81.86 52.46
CA ALA A 2 -16.42 -81.55 53.88
C ALA A 2 -15.22 -80.55 53.92
N GLN A 3 -15.28 -79.46 54.70
CA GLN A 3 -14.13 -78.62 55.09
C GLN A 3 -13.10 -79.43 55.94
N PRO A 4 -11.91 -78.93 56.39
CA PRO A 4 -11.41 -77.54 56.58
C PRO A 4 -9.91 -77.36 56.14
N THR A 5 -9.16 -76.26 56.29
CA THR A 5 -8.78 -75.41 57.45
C THR A 5 -7.97 -74.17 56.96
N ASP A 6 -7.98 -73.12 57.78
CA ASP A 6 -7.25 -71.85 57.69
C ASP A 6 -5.72 -71.97 57.70
N ASP A 7 -5.01 -70.98 57.13
CA ASP A 7 -3.99 -70.22 57.87
C ASP A 7 -3.53 -68.94 57.12
N ALA A 8 -3.45 -67.85 57.88
CA ALA A 8 -3.07 -66.51 57.45
C ALA A 8 -1.53 -66.33 57.37
N ALA A 9 -1.05 -65.56 56.40
CA ALA A 9 0.36 -65.14 56.30
C ALA A 9 0.49 -63.61 56.31
N PRO A 10 1.53 -63.03 56.95
CA PRO A 10 1.61 -61.62 57.30
C PRO A 10 2.33 -60.75 56.26
N SER A 11 2.03 -59.45 56.29
CA SER A 11 2.62 -58.38 55.47
C SER A 11 4.13 -58.19 55.72
N PRO A 12 4.95 -57.87 54.69
CA PRO A 12 6.37 -57.62 54.89
C PRO A 12 6.67 -56.18 55.33
N THR A 13 7.47 -56.06 56.39
CA THR A 13 8.15 -54.85 56.87
C THR A 13 9.28 -54.40 55.93
N PRO A 14 9.54 -53.08 55.80
CA PRO A 14 10.59 -52.55 54.94
C PRO A 14 11.99 -52.63 55.57
N THR A 15 12.99 -52.96 54.76
CA THR A 15 14.42 -53.01 55.10
C THR A 15 15.07 -51.61 55.06
N PRO A 16 16.08 -51.34 55.92
CA PRO A 16 16.72 -50.02 56.03
C PRO A 16 17.83 -49.82 54.98
N THR A 17 17.89 -48.60 54.43
CA THR A 17 18.91 -48.15 53.46
C THR A 17 20.21 -47.72 54.16
N PRO A 18 21.41 -47.93 53.59
CA PRO A 18 22.66 -47.51 54.21
C PRO A 18 22.89 -46.00 54.09
N ALA A 19 23.37 -45.39 55.19
CA ALA A 19 23.75 -43.98 55.26
C ALA A 19 24.96 -43.67 54.37
N ALA A 20 24.76 -42.78 53.39
CA ALA A 20 25.84 -42.20 52.60
C ALA A 20 26.50 -41.03 53.35
N THR A 21 27.80 -41.14 53.58
CA THR A 21 28.68 -40.10 54.12
C THR A 21 28.68 -38.83 53.25
N LEU A 22 28.20 -37.72 53.81
CA LEU A 22 28.30 -36.37 53.24
C LEU A 22 29.75 -35.87 53.25
N ARG A 23 30.41 -35.89 52.09
CA ARG A 23 31.63 -35.10 51.85
C ARG A 23 31.26 -33.63 51.70
N LYS A 24 31.84 -32.77 52.57
CA LYS A 24 31.73 -31.31 52.53
C LYS A 24 32.21 -30.76 51.17
N ALA A 25 31.30 -30.26 50.34
CA ALA A 25 31.61 -29.49 49.15
C ALA A 25 31.80 -28.00 49.52
N VAL A 26 33.01 -27.50 49.36
CA VAL A 26 33.37 -26.07 49.46
C VAL A 26 32.82 -25.33 48.22
N PRO A 27 32.37 -24.06 48.32
CA PRO A 27 31.27 -23.54 47.51
C PRO A 27 31.70 -23.03 46.13
N ARG A 28 31.21 -23.69 45.06
CA ARG A 28 31.32 -23.22 43.66
C ARG A 28 30.47 -21.97 43.34
N TYR A 29 29.78 -21.40 44.33
CA TYR A 29 28.83 -20.31 44.13
C TYR A 29 29.49 -18.97 43.71
N ARG A 30 30.74 -18.72 44.09
CA ARG A 30 31.49 -17.51 43.67
C ARG A 30 31.88 -17.55 42.19
N THR A 31 32.22 -18.72 41.67
CA THR A 31 32.62 -18.91 40.27
C THR A 31 31.43 -18.72 39.33
N TYR A 32 30.23 -19.20 39.70
CA TYR A 32 29.02 -18.99 38.90
C TYR A 32 28.58 -17.53 38.86
N LYS A 33 28.72 -16.77 39.96
CA LYS A 33 28.43 -15.32 39.96
C LYS A 33 29.42 -14.53 39.09
N ALA A 34 30.70 -14.88 39.15
CA ALA A 34 31.72 -14.22 38.31
C ALA A 34 31.49 -14.50 36.82
N VAL A 35 31.17 -15.73 36.44
CA VAL A 35 30.85 -16.10 35.05
C VAL A 35 29.57 -15.42 34.58
N ALA A 36 28.51 -15.38 35.41
CA ALA A 36 27.27 -14.69 35.07
C ALA A 36 27.48 -13.18 34.87
N LEU A 37 28.29 -12.52 35.71
CA LEU A 37 28.61 -11.10 35.56
C LEU A 37 29.44 -10.82 34.31
N VAL A 38 30.38 -11.69 33.95
CA VAL A 38 31.16 -11.56 32.71
C VAL A 38 30.27 -11.77 31.49
N ILE A 39 29.34 -12.71 31.52
CA ILE A 39 28.37 -12.93 30.42
C ILE A 39 27.44 -11.72 30.29
N ILE A 40 26.92 -11.17 31.39
CA ILE A 40 26.07 -9.96 31.36
C ILE A 40 26.86 -8.76 30.86
N ALA A 41 28.10 -8.56 31.32
CA ALA A 41 28.95 -7.47 30.85
C ALA A 41 29.32 -7.61 29.36
N ALA A 42 29.60 -8.83 28.90
CA ALA A 42 29.83 -9.12 27.49
C ALA A 42 28.57 -8.91 26.64
N TRP A 43 27.39 -9.27 27.15
CA TRP A 43 26.10 -9.02 26.50
C TRP A 43 25.77 -7.52 26.43
N LEU A 44 26.03 -6.77 27.50
CA LEU A 44 25.83 -5.33 27.52
C LEU A 44 26.82 -4.62 26.59
N ALA A 45 28.09 -5.05 26.56
CA ALA A 45 29.10 -4.53 25.64
C ALA A 45 28.78 -4.87 24.17
N PHE A 46 28.28 -6.09 23.90
CA PHE A 46 27.79 -6.51 22.60
C PHE A 46 26.56 -5.69 22.18
N ALA A 47 25.58 -5.50 23.07
CA ALA A 47 24.40 -4.67 22.81
C ALA A 47 24.75 -3.17 22.59
N PHE A 48 25.81 -2.67 23.24
CA PHE A 48 26.27 -1.29 23.04
C PHE A 48 27.04 -1.09 21.73
N THR A 49 27.85 -2.08 21.33
CA THR A 49 28.69 -2.03 20.12
C THR A 49 27.95 -2.49 18.85
N HIS A 50 26.98 -3.40 19.00
CA HIS A 50 26.17 -3.99 17.93
C HIS A 50 24.70 -3.59 18.07
N ARG A 51 24.43 -2.30 18.32
CA ARG A 51 23.10 -1.76 18.03
C ARG A 51 22.82 -2.02 16.54
N PRO A 52 21.70 -2.65 16.20
CA PRO A 52 21.42 -2.98 14.81
C PRO A 52 21.34 -1.69 13.99
N ALA A 53 21.82 -1.73 12.75
CA ALA A 53 22.06 -0.55 11.92
C ALA A 53 20.80 0.32 11.65
N TRP A 54 19.59 -0.21 11.89
CA TRP A 54 18.32 0.49 11.76
C TRP A 54 18.03 1.46 12.92
N LEU A 55 18.58 1.24 14.13
CA LEU A 55 18.59 2.23 15.22
C LEU A 55 19.49 3.45 14.90
N ARG A 56 20.17 3.44 13.75
CA ARG A 56 20.98 4.57 13.23
C ARG A 56 20.29 5.33 12.10
N TYR A 57 18.97 5.32 11.98
CA TYR A 57 18.32 6.57 11.59
C TYR A 57 18.47 7.49 12.81
N ARG A 58 19.52 8.33 12.79
CA ARG A 58 19.72 9.31 13.85
C ARG A 58 18.42 10.10 13.93
N ARG A 59 17.76 10.09 15.10
CA ARG A 59 16.86 11.20 15.45
C ARG A 59 17.58 12.49 15.05
N PRO A 60 16.91 13.45 14.39
CA PRO A 60 17.55 14.71 14.04
C PRO A 60 18.27 15.23 15.28
N ARG A 61 19.53 15.67 15.11
CA ARG A 61 20.25 16.31 16.22
C ARG A 61 19.33 17.39 16.80
N ARG A 62 19.21 17.45 18.13
CA ARG A 62 18.30 18.39 18.85
C ARG A 62 18.60 19.87 18.58
N ASP A 63 19.64 20.15 17.81
CA ASP A 63 20.22 21.48 17.61
C ASP A 63 19.89 22.07 16.22
N ARG A 64 18.95 21.47 15.47
CA ARG A 64 18.63 21.89 14.09
C ARG A 64 17.49 22.89 14.03
N ALA A 65 17.67 23.91 13.20
CA ALA A 65 16.69 24.94 12.95
C ALA A 65 15.81 24.58 11.74
N VAL A 66 14.63 25.18 11.69
CA VAL A 66 13.76 25.16 10.50
C VAL A 66 14.55 25.72 9.30
N GLY A 67 14.51 25.01 8.18
CA GLY A 67 15.26 25.34 6.96
C GLY A 67 16.60 24.61 6.82
N ASP A 68 17.10 23.97 7.88
CA ASP A 68 18.34 23.19 7.79
C ASP A 68 18.19 22.00 6.84
N VAL A 69 19.13 21.85 5.91
CA VAL A 69 19.24 20.70 5.00
C VAL A 69 20.49 19.90 5.32
N GLU A 70 20.32 18.61 5.65
CA GLU A 70 21.43 17.68 5.84
C GLU A 70 21.51 16.72 4.66
N TRP A 71 22.60 16.78 3.91
CA TRP A 71 22.90 15.84 2.83
C TRP A 71 23.81 14.70 3.31
N LEU A 72 23.34 13.46 3.15
CA LEU A 72 24.05 12.23 3.43
C LEU A 72 24.85 11.79 2.20
N HIS A 73 26.16 12.09 2.20
CA HIS A 73 27.04 11.89 1.05
C HIS A 73 27.57 10.45 0.87
N SER A 74 27.27 9.52 1.78
CA SER A 74 27.79 8.14 1.69
C SER A 74 26.83 7.06 2.20
N MET A 75 26.43 6.17 1.28
CA MET A 75 25.94 4.79 1.47
C MET A 75 24.45 4.50 1.85
N ARG A 76 23.47 5.39 1.63
CA ARG A 76 22.07 5.06 2.02
C ARG A 76 20.95 5.33 1.02
N CYS A 77 21.25 5.63 -0.25
CA CYS A 77 20.22 5.86 -1.25
C CYS A 77 20.54 5.30 -2.62
N SER A 78 19.52 5.25 -3.48
CA SER A 78 19.58 4.71 -4.84
C SER A 78 20.77 5.28 -5.62
N PRO A 79 21.46 4.46 -6.43
CA PRO A 79 22.57 4.92 -7.26
C PRO A 79 22.22 6.18 -8.06
N GLY A 80 23.13 7.16 -8.10
CA GLY A 80 22.94 8.43 -8.81
C GLY A 80 22.04 9.45 -8.09
N THR A 81 21.73 9.26 -6.81
CA THR A 81 20.98 10.21 -5.99
C THR A 81 21.82 10.80 -4.87
N VAL A 82 21.47 12.02 -4.46
CA VAL A 82 21.93 12.63 -3.21
C VAL A 82 20.75 12.64 -2.24
N CYS A 83 20.92 12.00 -1.09
CA CYS A 83 19.88 11.93 -0.09
C CYS A 83 20.12 12.85 1.08
N GLY A 84 19.04 13.18 1.78
CA GLY A 84 19.13 14.02 2.94
C GLY A 84 17.84 14.11 3.71
N SER A 85 17.81 15.10 4.59
CA SER A 85 16.60 15.51 5.27
C SER A 85 16.55 17.03 5.34
N ILE A 86 15.34 17.57 5.34
CA ILE A 86 15.07 19.00 5.51
C ILE A 86 14.16 19.21 6.72
N ILE A 87 14.52 20.16 7.57
CA ILE A 87 13.76 20.47 8.78
C ILE A 87 12.68 21.50 8.45
N VAL A 88 11.43 21.15 8.73
CA VAL A 88 10.24 21.96 8.47
C VAL A 88 9.49 22.26 9.77
N PRO A 89 8.65 23.31 9.81
CA PRO A 89 7.70 23.49 10.91
C PRO A 89 6.77 22.28 11.03
N LYS A 90 6.58 21.78 12.26
CA LYS A 90 5.58 20.74 12.50
C LYS A 90 4.17 21.30 12.29
N ASP A 91 3.95 22.53 12.70
CA ASP A 91 2.72 23.30 12.47
C ASP A 91 3.09 24.68 11.93
N TYR A 92 2.59 25.02 10.75
CA TYR A 92 2.85 26.31 10.09
C TYR A 92 2.10 27.48 10.74
N PHE A 93 1.11 27.21 11.59
CA PHE A 93 0.34 28.21 12.33
C PHE A 93 0.75 28.31 13.80
N ASN A 94 1.59 27.38 14.28
CA ASN A 94 2.06 27.36 15.65
C ASN A 94 3.52 26.87 15.78
N ALA A 95 4.45 27.82 15.87
CA ALA A 95 5.86 27.51 16.06
C ALA A 95 6.17 26.71 17.35
N SER A 96 5.31 26.76 18.37
CA SER A 96 5.53 26.00 19.61
C SER A 96 5.33 24.49 19.44
N ALA A 97 4.74 24.03 18.33
CA ALA A 97 4.57 22.61 18.01
C ALA A 97 5.90 21.90 17.70
N GLY A 98 6.95 22.69 17.44
CA GLY A 98 8.29 22.20 17.12
C GLY A 98 8.47 21.92 15.63
N THR A 99 9.35 20.97 15.31
CA THR A 99 9.79 20.70 13.94
C THR A 99 9.50 19.28 13.51
N ALA A 100 9.39 19.07 12.20
CA ALA A 100 9.46 17.77 11.54
C ALA A 100 10.70 17.71 10.64
N SER A 101 11.14 16.50 10.32
CA SER A 101 12.26 16.23 9.42
C SER A 101 11.74 15.44 8.24
N ILE A 102 11.80 16.00 7.05
CA ILE A 102 11.31 15.37 5.81
C ILE A 102 12.49 14.71 5.11
N ALA A 103 12.42 13.40 4.90
CA ALA A 103 13.42 12.66 4.13
C ALA A 103 13.26 12.94 2.64
N ILE A 104 14.38 13.21 1.97
CA ILE A 104 14.43 13.56 0.55
C ILE A 104 15.55 12.79 -0.16
N ALA A 105 15.32 12.48 -1.43
CA ALA A 105 16.29 11.96 -2.38
C ALA A 105 16.21 12.78 -3.66
N VAL A 106 17.35 13.28 -4.11
CA VAL A 106 17.43 14.11 -5.32
C VAL A 106 18.35 13.46 -6.33
N ARG A 107 17.82 13.18 -7.52
CA ARG A 107 18.62 12.94 -8.72
C ARG A 107 18.75 14.26 -9.46
N ARG A 108 19.98 14.77 -9.57
CA ARG A 108 20.25 16.07 -10.15
C ARG A 108 20.09 16.04 -11.68
N ALA A 109 19.60 17.15 -12.22
CA ALA A 109 19.56 17.40 -13.66
C ALA A 109 20.97 17.24 -14.26
N THR A 110 21.04 16.59 -15.42
CA THR A 110 22.28 16.43 -16.18
C THR A 110 22.35 17.36 -17.38
N LYS A 111 21.21 17.96 -17.77
CA LYS A 111 21.12 18.99 -18.83
C LYS A 111 20.99 20.38 -18.22
N THR A 112 21.60 21.36 -18.87
CA THR A 112 21.57 22.77 -18.50
C THR A 112 20.90 23.62 -19.59
N PRO A 113 20.18 24.70 -19.25
CA PRO A 113 19.89 25.15 -17.88
C PRO A 113 18.90 24.23 -17.15
N LYS A 114 19.07 24.09 -15.82
CA LYS A 114 18.11 23.38 -14.94
C LYS A 114 16.78 24.15 -14.97
N LYS A 115 15.67 23.45 -15.21
CA LYS A 115 14.30 24.02 -15.22
C LYS A 115 13.67 24.19 -13.84
N GLY A 116 14.07 23.35 -12.88
CA GLY A 116 13.54 23.35 -11.52
C GLY A 116 13.60 21.94 -10.92
N THR A 117 12.81 21.73 -9.87
CA THR A 117 12.68 20.44 -9.19
C THR A 117 11.26 19.89 -9.35
N VAL A 118 11.15 18.59 -9.70
CA VAL A 118 9.87 17.85 -9.76
C VAL A 118 9.77 16.91 -8.56
N PHE A 119 8.75 17.14 -7.73
CA PHE A 119 8.42 16.31 -6.58
C PHE A 119 7.66 15.07 -7.02
N LEU A 120 8.02 13.91 -6.49
CA LEU A 120 7.38 12.64 -6.82
C LEU A 120 6.65 12.04 -5.61
N ASN A 121 5.43 11.55 -5.83
CA ASN A 121 4.68 10.80 -4.82
C ASN A 121 4.01 9.54 -5.42
N PRO A 122 4.23 8.33 -4.84
CA PRO A 122 3.64 7.09 -5.35
C PRO A 122 2.18 6.87 -4.94
N GLY A 123 1.66 7.67 -4.01
CA GLY A 123 0.37 7.44 -3.37
C GLY A 123 0.47 6.56 -2.12
N GLY A 124 -0.55 5.73 -1.94
CA GLY A 124 -0.83 5.04 -0.68
C GLY A 124 -2.14 5.57 -0.09
N PRO A 125 -2.14 6.51 0.88
CA PRO A 125 -0.99 7.20 1.48
C PRO A 125 -0.03 6.27 2.25
N GLY A 126 1.15 6.79 2.59
CA GLY A 126 2.19 6.04 3.30
C GLY A 126 3.24 5.36 2.41
N GLY A 127 3.14 5.51 1.08
CA GLY A 127 4.19 5.10 0.15
C GLY A 127 5.42 6.02 0.21
N SER A 128 6.60 5.47 -0.03
CA SER A 128 7.86 6.24 0.01
C SER A 128 8.12 6.95 -1.31
N GLY A 129 8.13 8.28 -1.32
CA GLY A 129 8.54 9.04 -2.49
C GLY A 129 10.06 9.05 -2.67
N VAL A 130 10.86 8.88 -1.61
CA VAL A 130 12.33 8.74 -1.69
C VAL A 130 12.75 7.64 -2.66
N ALA A 131 12.00 6.53 -2.70
CA ALA A 131 12.26 5.43 -3.62
C ALA A 131 12.08 5.81 -5.10
N LEU A 132 11.31 6.85 -5.42
CA LEU A 132 10.99 7.25 -6.79
C LEU A 132 12.07 8.11 -7.46
N ALA A 133 13.08 8.60 -6.73
CA ALA A 133 14.19 9.37 -7.29
C ALA A 133 15.13 8.49 -8.14
N THR A 134 14.63 8.02 -9.29
CA THR A 134 15.28 7.01 -10.14
C THR A 134 15.69 7.57 -11.49
N GLU A 135 16.60 6.87 -12.18
CA GLU A 135 16.90 7.17 -13.58
C GLU A 135 15.67 7.02 -14.47
N GLY A 136 14.80 6.05 -14.17
CA GLY A 136 13.56 5.84 -14.90
C GLY A 136 12.68 7.09 -14.92
N PHE A 137 12.42 7.70 -13.75
CA PHE A 137 11.66 8.95 -13.70
C PHE A 137 12.39 10.12 -14.39
N ALA A 138 13.71 10.21 -14.31
CA ALA A 138 14.46 11.22 -15.07
C ALA A 138 14.28 11.05 -16.59
N ASN A 139 14.16 9.82 -17.09
CA ASN A 139 13.84 9.54 -18.49
C ASN A 139 12.39 9.89 -18.86
N LEU A 140 11.43 9.67 -17.95
CA LEU A 140 10.02 9.99 -18.16
C LEU A 140 9.75 11.50 -18.18
N ILE A 141 10.45 12.25 -17.32
CA ILE A 141 10.21 13.69 -17.11
C ILE A 141 11.12 14.53 -17.98
N GLY A 142 12.42 14.20 -18.02
CA GLY A 142 13.44 15.00 -18.68
C GLY A 142 14.66 15.23 -17.78
N HIS A 143 15.83 15.20 -18.41
CA HIS A 143 17.14 15.33 -17.75
C HIS A 143 17.53 16.77 -17.40
N ASP A 144 16.69 17.75 -17.73
CA ASP A 144 16.79 19.18 -17.39
C ASP A 144 16.08 19.52 -16.07
N TRP A 145 15.45 18.54 -15.42
CA TRP A 145 14.80 18.65 -14.11
C TRP A 145 15.61 17.95 -13.03
N ASP A 146 15.67 18.54 -11.83
CA ASP A 146 16.00 17.77 -10.62
C ASP A 146 14.79 16.88 -10.30
N ILE A 147 15.02 15.58 -10.09
CA ILE A 147 13.97 14.63 -9.71
C ILE A 147 14.06 14.39 -8.21
N LEU A 148 13.07 14.88 -7.46
CA LEU A 148 13.03 14.82 -6.00
C LEU A 148 11.94 13.86 -5.52
N GLY A 149 12.38 12.74 -4.97
CA GLY A 149 11.55 11.87 -4.16
C GLY A 149 11.54 12.34 -2.71
N PHE A 150 10.40 12.38 -2.05
CA PHE A 150 10.31 12.70 -0.63
C PHE A 150 9.34 11.79 0.11
N ASP A 151 9.62 11.53 1.37
CA ASP A 151 8.66 10.85 2.24
C ASP A 151 7.86 11.91 2.99
N PRO A 152 6.53 11.99 2.86
CA PRO A 152 5.73 12.93 3.64
C PRO A 152 5.96 12.76 5.15
N ARG A 153 5.70 13.80 5.93
CA ARG A 153 5.71 13.73 7.41
C ARG A 153 4.95 12.50 7.92
N GLY A 154 5.52 11.81 8.92
CA GLY A 154 4.95 10.56 9.43
C GLY A 154 5.22 9.31 8.59
N VAL A 155 5.72 9.47 7.36
CA VAL A 155 5.94 8.37 6.41
C VAL A 155 7.42 8.02 6.33
N ASN A 156 7.73 6.73 6.39
CA ASN A 156 9.06 6.17 6.11
C ASN A 156 10.24 6.89 6.79
N GLY A 157 11.12 7.55 6.03
CA GLY A 157 12.33 8.19 6.55
C GLY A 157 12.06 9.50 7.29
N SER A 158 10.83 10.00 7.30
CA SER A 158 10.45 11.29 7.88
C SER A 158 10.08 11.18 9.36
N PHE A 159 10.49 12.18 10.15
CA PHE A 159 10.32 12.19 11.60
C PHE A 159 9.48 13.36 12.10
N PRO A 160 8.62 13.16 13.13
CA PRO A 160 8.34 11.88 13.78
C PRO A 160 7.64 10.90 12.83
N GLN A 161 8.11 9.65 12.82
CA GLN A 161 7.54 8.58 12.01
C GLN A 161 6.30 8.04 12.71
N VAL A 162 5.25 7.67 11.96
CA VAL A 162 4.10 6.96 12.53
C VAL A 162 4.55 5.57 12.96
N ALA A 163 4.61 5.35 14.28
CA ALA A 163 5.07 4.11 14.89
C ALA A 163 4.10 3.71 16.01
N CYS A 164 2.93 3.20 15.61
CA CYS A 164 1.87 2.89 16.56
C CYS A 164 2.14 1.58 17.32
N PHE A 165 2.81 0.60 16.70
CA PHE A 165 3.24 -0.65 17.35
C PHE A 165 4.73 -0.62 17.69
N GLU A 166 5.13 -1.45 18.66
CA GLU A 166 6.54 -1.56 19.10
C GLU A 166 7.49 -2.02 18.00
N SER A 167 6.98 -2.86 17.11
CA SER A 167 7.72 -3.51 16.05
C SER A 167 6.74 -4.04 14.99
N MET A 168 7.25 -4.33 13.79
CA MET A 168 6.44 -5.08 12.81
C MET A 168 5.99 -6.43 13.30
N SER A 169 6.77 -7.14 14.12
CA SER A 169 6.31 -8.40 14.71
C SER A 169 5.05 -8.20 15.56
N ALA A 170 4.98 -7.11 16.33
CA ALA A 170 3.78 -6.78 17.11
C ALA A 170 2.59 -6.40 16.21
N ALA A 171 2.81 -5.58 15.18
CA ALA A 171 1.76 -5.25 14.20
C ALA A 171 1.25 -6.48 13.43
N ASN A 172 2.15 -7.40 13.09
CA ASN A 172 1.83 -8.65 12.39
C ASN A 172 1.03 -9.59 13.29
N LEU A 173 1.43 -9.75 14.55
CA LEU A 173 0.68 -10.55 15.52
C LEU A 173 -0.70 -9.95 15.80
N PHE A 174 -0.82 -8.63 15.80
CA PHE A 174 -2.11 -7.96 15.95
C PHE A 174 -3.05 -8.21 14.75
N THR A 175 -2.50 -8.25 13.54
CA THR A 175 -3.28 -8.41 12.30
C THR A 175 -3.61 -9.87 12.00
N ALA A 176 -2.73 -10.80 12.36
CA ALA A 176 -2.80 -12.21 11.98
C ALA A 176 -4.14 -12.85 12.36
N ASN A 177 -4.79 -13.49 11.38
CA ASN A 177 -6.07 -14.19 11.52
C ASN A 177 -7.24 -13.32 12.03
N THR A 178 -7.13 -12.00 11.97
CA THR A 178 -8.25 -11.08 12.23
C THR A 178 -8.95 -10.70 10.93
N ILE A 179 -10.07 -9.99 11.02
CA ILE A 179 -10.74 -9.37 9.87
C ILE A 179 -9.82 -8.49 9.01
N LEU A 180 -8.75 -7.91 9.58
CA LEU A 180 -7.78 -7.08 8.84
C LEU A 180 -6.94 -7.89 7.85
N GLU A 181 -6.73 -9.18 8.11
CA GLU A 181 -6.05 -10.11 7.20
C GLU A 181 -7.05 -10.87 6.33
N ASN A 182 -8.07 -11.45 6.96
CA ASN A 182 -9.02 -12.33 6.29
C ASN A 182 -10.06 -11.59 5.46
N SER A 183 -10.20 -10.28 5.63
CA SER A 183 -11.23 -9.45 5.00
C SER A 183 -12.67 -9.93 5.30
N PHE A 184 -13.66 -9.23 4.75
CA PHE A 184 -15.06 -9.61 4.89
C PHE A 184 -15.37 -10.87 4.07
N THR A 185 -15.81 -11.93 4.74
CA THR A 185 -16.41 -13.12 4.14
C THR A 185 -17.81 -12.76 3.63
N ILE A 186 -18.05 -13.05 2.35
CA ILE A 186 -19.34 -12.83 1.69
C ILE A 186 -19.89 -14.21 1.29
N PRO A 187 -20.99 -14.68 1.91
CA PRO A 187 -21.61 -15.97 1.60
C PRO A 187 -22.07 -16.15 0.15
N SER A 188 -22.52 -15.07 -0.50
CA SER A 188 -22.81 -15.05 -1.93
C SER A 188 -22.79 -13.62 -2.47
N SER A 189 -22.32 -13.45 -3.71
CA SER A 189 -22.40 -12.19 -4.45
C SER A 189 -23.78 -11.96 -5.10
N ASN A 190 -24.65 -12.98 -5.14
CA ASN A 190 -26.01 -12.87 -5.66
C ASN A 190 -27.01 -12.56 -4.54
N LEU A 191 -27.36 -11.29 -4.39
CA LEU A 191 -28.26 -10.78 -3.35
C LEU A 191 -29.73 -10.63 -3.83
N SER A 192 -30.09 -11.22 -4.97
CA SER A 192 -31.46 -11.11 -5.51
C SER A 192 -32.52 -11.83 -4.67
N ASP A 193 -32.11 -12.87 -3.92
CA ASP A 193 -32.96 -13.58 -2.98
C ASP A 193 -32.95 -12.90 -1.60
N SER A 194 -34.13 -12.63 -1.05
CA SER A 194 -34.26 -11.90 0.22
C SER A 194 -33.73 -12.66 1.43
N GLU A 195 -33.80 -13.99 1.44
CA GLU A 195 -33.26 -14.82 2.51
C GLU A 195 -31.72 -14.82 2.45
N VAL A 196 -31.15 -14.96 1.25
CA VAL A 196 -29.70 -14.84 1.03
C VAL A 196 -29.21 -13.46 1.45
N ARG A 197 -29.89 -12.39 1.02
CA ARG A 197 -29.55 -11.02 1.40
C ARG A 197 -29.57 -10.83 2.92
N ALA A 198 -30.58 -11.36 3.61
CA ALA A 198 -30.68 -11.30 5.07
C ALA A 198 -29.56 -12.08 5.79
N ALA A 199 -29.17 -13.24 5.24
CA ALA A 199 -28.04 -14.02 5.75
C ALA A 199 -26.72 -13.25 5.58
N VAL A 200 -26.47 -12.68 4.40
CA VAL A 200 -25.30 -11.84 4.13
C VAL A 200 -25.27 -10.62 5.05
N ARG A 201 -26.41 -9.93 5.26
CA ARG A 201 -26.51 -8.83 6.23
C ARG A 201 -26.08 -9.25 7.63
N THR A 202 -26.57 -10.39 8.09
CA THR A 202 -26.29 -10.91 9.44
C THR A 202 -24.80 -11.17 9.61
N GLU A 203 -24.19 -11.80 8.61
CA GLU A 203 -22.76 -12.11 8.58
C GLU A 203 -21.90 -10.83 8.52
N LEU A 204 -22.26 -9.86 7.68
CA LEU A 204 -21.58 -8.56 7.62
C LEU A 204 -21.71 -7.78 8.92
N THR A 205 -22.87 -7.84 9.59
CA THR A 205 -23.07 -7.17 10.91
C THR A 205 -22.16 -7.76 11.99
N ALA A 206 -21.99 -9.08 11.99
CA ALA A 206 -21.08 -9.76 12.92
C ALA A 206 -19.62 -9.35 12.66
N GLN A 207 -19.18 -9.38 11.41
CA GLN A 207 -17.83 -8.98 11.01
C GLN A 207 -17.58 -7.47 11.20
N ALA A 208 -18.57 -6.63 10.96
CA ALA A 208 -18.50 -5.18 11.19
C ALA A 208 -18.25 -4.86 12.68
N ARG A 209 -18.81 -5.66 13.59
CA ARG A 209 -18.54 -5.54 15.02
C ARG A 209 -17.06 -5.82 15.34
N GLU A 210 -16.47 -6.85 14.74
CA GLU A 210 -15.03 -7.13 14.86
C GLU A 210 -14.19 -6.00 14.26
N TYR A 211 -14.53 -5.55 13.06
CA TYR A 211 -13.83 -4.47 12.35
C TYR A 211 -13.81 -3.17 13.16
N ILE A 212 -14.95 -2.76 13.73
CA ILE A 212 -15.04 -1.58 14.59
C ILE A 212 -14.18 -1.76 15.84
N ALA A 213 -14.20 -2.94 16.46
CA ALA A 213 -13.40 -3.21 17.66
C ALA A 213 -11.89 -3.17 17.38
N VAL A 214 -11.44 -3.78 16.28
CA VAL A 214 -10.00 -3.83 15.93
C VAL A 214 -9.47 -2.46 15.48
N THR A 215 -10.24 -1.68 14.72
CA THR A 215 -9.84 -0.32 14.31
C THR A 215 -9.81 0.65 15.50
N LYS A 216 -10.75 0.50 16.45
CA LYS A 216 -10.70 1.23 17.72
C LYS A 216 -9.46 0.88 18.54
N ALA A 217 -9.07 -0.40 18.56
CA ALA A 217 -7.84 -0.83 19.21
C ALA A 217 -6.59 -0.25 18.53
N GLN A 218 -6.53 -0.25 17.19
CA GLN A 218 -5.44 0.39 16.43
C GLN A 218 -5.27 1.87 16.79
N ALA A 219 -6.36 2.62 16.80
CA ALA A 219 -6.34 4.04 17.14
C ALA A 219 -5.88 4.27 18.59
N LYS A 220 -6.37 3.47 19.54
CA LYS A 220 -5.94 3.57 20.95
C LYS A 220 -4.46 3.23 21.14
N ILE A 221 -3.98 2.15 20.51
CA ILE A 221 -2.57 1.77 20.51
C ILE A 221 -1.72 2.92 19.96
N CYS A 222 -2.15 3.52 18.85
CA CYS A 222 -1.42 4.63 18.26
C CYS A 222 -1.43 5.87 19.15
N ALA A 223 -2.56 6.22 19.75
CA ALA A 223 -2.68 7.35 20.67
C ALA A 223 -1.79 7.18 21.91
N GLU A 224 -1.71 5.99 22.48
CA GLU A 224 -0.83 5.69 23.63
C GLU A 224 0.66 5.82 23.27
N ARG A 225 1.05 5.48 22.03
CA ARG A 225 2.44 5.52 21.58
C ARG A 225 2.91 6.86 21.05
N MET A 226 2.10 7.47 20.21
CA MET A 226 2.44 8.69 19.48
C MET A 226 1.97 9.94 20.21
N GLY A 227 0.98 9.83 21.11
CA GLY A 227 0.33 10.98 21.72
C GLY A 227 -0.17 11.95 20.65
N GLU A 228 0.10 13.23 20.86
CA GLU A 228 -0.27 14.31 19.94
C GLU A 228 0.49 14.28 18.61
N GLU A 229 1.60 13.55 18.47
CA GLU A 229 2.42 13.64 17.24
C GLU A 229 1.65 13.15 16.00
N VAL A 230 0.76 12.18 16.16
CA VAL A 230 0.03 11.55 15.05
C VAL A 230 -0.93 12.50 14.32
N ARG A 231 -1.31 13.62 14.95
CA ARG A 231 -2.25 14.57 14.36
C ARG A 231 -1.65 15.46 13.27
N TYR A 232 -0.33 15.46 13.11
CA TYR A 232 0.35 16.38 12.21
C TYR A 232 0.52 15.83 10.80
N MET A 233 -0.07 14.69 10.44
CA MET A 233 0.20 13.95 9.18
C MET A 233 -0.71 14.33 8.00
N GLY A 234 -1.53 15.37 8.11
CA GLY A 234 -2.50 15.75 7.06
C GLY A 234 -1.87 16.28 5.78
N THR A 235 -2.56 16.07 4.66
CA THR A 235 -2.10 16.43 3.30
C THR A 235 -1.94 17.93 3.12
N ALA A 236 -2.85 18.73 3.68
CA ALA A 236 -2.77 20.19 3.63
C ALA A 236 -1.42 20.70 4.18
N THR A 237 -0.92 20.10 5.25
CA THR A 237 0.37 20.47 5.82
C THR A 237 1.55 19.93 5.00
N VAL A 238 1.40 18.75 4.37
CA VAL A 238 2.40 18.24 3.40
C VAL A 238 2.56 19.17 2.21
N VAL A 239 1.47 19.74 1.69
CA VAL A 239 1.54 20.74 0.59
C VAL A 239 2.32 21.99 1.02
N ARG A 240 2.20 22.41 2.28
CA ARG A 240 3.03 23.49 2.84
C ARG A 240 4.50 23.09 2.98
N ASP A 241 4.77 21.82 3.31
CA ASP A 241 6.13 21.29 3.29
C ASP A 241 6.73 21.41 1.89
N MET A 242 5.99 21.05 0.84
CA MET A 242 6.47 21.12 -0.54
C MET A 242 6.87 22.54 -0.95
N ASP A 243 6.03 23.54 -0.69
CA ASP A 243 6.36 24.96 -0.95
C ASP A 243 7.60 25.40 -0.16
N PHE A 244 7.66 25.05 1.13
CA PHE A 244 8.81 25.38 1.97
C PHE A 244 10.10 24.76 1.44
N ILE A 245 10.07 23.48 1.07
CA ILE A 245 11.23 22.75 0.54
C ILE A 245 11.69 23.37 -0.78
N VAL A 246 10.77 23.70 -1.69
CA VAL A 246 11.10 24.36 -2.96
C VAL A 246 11.79 25.70 -2.72
N ARG A 247 11.29 26.53 -1.80
CA ARG A 247 11.92 27.83 -1.49
C ARG A 247 13.35 27.67 -0.97
N ILE A 248 13.60 26.66 -0.15
CA ILE A 248 14.94 26.38 0.39
C ILE A 248 15.90 25.83 -0.68
N LEU A 249 15.42 24.95 -1.56
CA LEU A 249 16.28 24.25 -2.52
C LEU A 249 16.51 25.06 -3.82
N ASP A 250 15.48 25.73 -4.31
CA ASP A 250 15.47 26.37 -5.63
C ASP A 250 15.27 27.90 -5.56
N GLY A 251 14.95 28.46 -4.39
CA GLY A 251 14.80 29.89 -4.15
C GLY A 251 13.34 30.35 -4.02
N GLU A 252 13.15 31.56 -3.50
CA GLU A 252 11.84 32.09 -3.08
C GLU A 252 10.81 32.13 -4.22
N ASP A 253 11.25 32.45 -5.44
CA ASP A 253 10.38 32.58 -6.61
C ASP A 253 10.19 31.27 -7.40
N ALA A 254 10.80 30.17 -6.95
CA ALA A 254 10.73 28.89 -7.64
C ALA A 254 9.31 28.28 -7.60
N LYS A 255 8.86 27.73 -8.73
CA LYS A 255 7.58 27.03 -8.85
C LYS A 255 7.71 25.58 -8.39
N ILE A 256 6.65 25.06 -7.78
CA ILE A 256 6.50 23.67 -7.38
C ILE A 256 6.06 22.86 -8.61
N ASN A 257 6.86 21.89 -9.03
CA ASN A 257 6.51 20.94 -10.08
C ASN A 257 6.31 19.57 -9.45
N PHE A 258 5.38 18.78 -9.97
CA PHE A 258 4.90 17.57 -9.29
C PHE A 258 4.47 16.48 -10.26
N TRP A 259 4.74 15.23 -9.88
CA TRP A 259 4.08 14.04 -10.40
C TRP A 259 3.56 13.21 -9.22
N GLY A 260 2.28 12.86 -9.22
CA GLY A 260 1.64 12.09 -8.17
C GLY A 260 0.73 11.00 -8.71
N GLY A 261 0.99 9.75 -8.32
CA GLY A 261 0.14 8.61 -8.63
C GLY A 261 -0.84 8.28 -7.49
N SER A 262 -2.05 7.80 -7.79
CA SER A 262 -3.00 7.30 -6.78
C SER A 262 -3.35 8.38 -5.73
N TYR A 263 -3.19 8.15 -4.42
CA TYR A 263 -3.30 9.24 -3.40
C TYR A 263 -2.40 10.45 -3.69
N GLY A 264 -1.31 10.29 -4.46
CA GLY A 264 -0.55 11.42 -4.98
C GLY A 264 -1.38 12.38 -5.83
N SER A 265 -2.49 11.93 -6.45
CA SER A 265 -3.47 12.79 -7.11
C SER A 265 -4.16 13.75 -6.15
N ILE A 266 -4.64 13.27 -4.99
CA ILE A 266 -5.17 14.13 -3.91
C ILE A 266 -4.14 15.19 -3.52
N MET A 267 -2.88 14.80 -3.34
CA MET A 267 -1.81 15.75 -3.00
C MET A 267 -1.60 16.81 -4.10
N GLY A 268 -1.64 16.40 -5.38
CA GLY A 268 -1.57 17.31 -6.52
C GLY A 268 -2.78 18.24 -6.60
N GLU A 269 -3.99 17.73 -6.35
CA GLU A 269 -5.24 18.50 -6.31
C GLU A 269 -5.23 19.52 -5.17
N TYR A 270 -4.71 19.17 -4.00
CA TYR A 270 -4.51 20.11 -2.88
C TYR A 270 -3.46 21.14 -3.26
N LEU A 271 -2.35 20.73 -3.85
CA LEU A 271 -1.25 21.61 -4.25
C LEU A 271 -1.75 22.73 -5.19
N VAL A 272 -2.47 22.37 -6.25
CA VAL A 272 -2.95 23.34 -7.25
C VAL A 272 -4.07 24.24 -6.71
N ASN A 273 -4.88 23.77 -5.77
CA ASN A 273 -5.99 24.56 -5.22
C ASN A 273 -5.61 25.39 -3.99
N MET A 274 -4.64 24.95 -3.19
CA MET A 274 -4.13 25.70 -2.04
C MET A 274 -3.09 26.74 -2.44
N LEU A 275 -2.27 26.46 -3.47
CA LEU A 275 -1.14 27.28 -3.89
C LEU A 275 -1.08 27.51 -5.41
N PRO A 276 -2.17 27.99 -6.05
CA PRO A 276 -2.25 28.10 -7.52
C PRO A 276 -1.14 28.96 -8.14
N ASP A 277 -0.72 30.02 -7.46
CA ASP A 277 0.33 30.91 -7.97
C ASP A 277 1.75 30.34 -7.82
N ARG A 278 1.91 29.24 -7.07
CA ARG A 278 3.20 28.61 -6.77
C ARG A 278 3.48 27.38 -7.62
N VAL A 279 2.52 26.86 -8.37
CA VAL A 279 2.72 25.65 -9.17
C VAL A 279 3.22 25.94 -10.58
N GLY A 280 4.01 25.01 -11.10
CA GLY A 280 4.46 24.95 -12.50
C GLY A 280 3.79 23.77 -13.19
N HIS A 281 4.60 22.77 -13.60
CA HIS A 281 4.11 21.55 -14.23
C HIS A 281 3.63 20.56 -13.17
N VAL A 282 2.35 20.19 -13.21
CA VAL A 282 1.73 19.23 -12.28
C VAL A 282 1.07 18.12 -13.08
N VAL A 283 1.49 16.89 -12.83
CA VAL A 283 0.87 15.68 -13.38
C VAL A 283 0.26 14.86 -12.25
N ILE A 284 -1.00 14.47 -12.39
CA ILE A 284 -1.68 13.53 -11.51
C ILE A 284 -2.14 12.31 -12.33
N ASP A 285 -1.91 11.10 -11.82
CA ASP A 285 -2.13 9.84 -12.54
C ASP A 285 -2.87 8.83 -11.64
N GLY A 286 -4.01 8.31 -12.09
CA GLY A 286 -4.91 7.51 -11.26
C GLY A 286 -5.59 8.38 -10.20
N ILE A 287 -6.73 8.94 -10.58
CA ILE A 287 -7.35 10.10 -9.92
C ILE A 287 -8.33 9.67 -8.84
N MET A 288 -8.19 10.27 -7.66
CA MET A 288 -9.15 10.14 -6.56
C MET A 288 -10.12 11.33 -6.58
N ASP A 289 -11.31 11.16 -6.01
CA ASP A 289 -12.27 12.26 -5.87
C ASP A 289 -11.91 13.13 -4.64
N PRO A 290 -11.50 14.40 -4.82
CA PRO A 290 -11.09 15.26 -3.72
C PRO A 290 -12.25 15.67 -2.80
N VAL A 291 -13.46 15.76 -3.34
CA VAL A 291 -14.65 16.13 -2.58
C VAL A 291 -14.99 14.99 -1.63
N ASN A 292 -15.09 13.77 -2.16
CA ASN A 292 -15.34 12.59 -1.35
C ASN A 292 -14.23 12.38 -0.31
N TRP A 293 -12.96 12.49 -0.68
CA TRP A 293 -11.83 12.37 0.24
C TRP A 293 -11.87 13.38 1.40
N SER A 294 -12.12 14.65 1.12
CA SER A 294 -12.03 15.71 2.15
C SER A 294 -13.29 15.94 2.97
N SER A 295 -14.45 15.59 2.40
CA SER A 295 -15.75 16.08 2.87
C SER A 295 -16.75 14.99 3.24
N GLU A 296 -16.43 13.71 2.99
CA GLU A 296 -17.23 12.58 3.48
C GLU A 296 -16.55 11.85 4.65
N PRO A 297 -17.31 11.16 5.52
CA PRO A 297 -16.74 10.21 6.46
C PRO A 297 -15.97 9.11 5.73
N SER A 298 -14.83 8.68 6.26
CA SER A 298 -13.92 7.79 5.53
C SER A 298 -14.49 6.39 5.22
N TYR A 299 -15.47 5.93 5.98
CA TYR A 299 -16.18 4.68 5.68
C TYR A 299 -17.11 4.77 4.46
N LYS A 300 -17.28 5.96 3.86
CA LYS A 300 -18.07 6.19 2.63
C LYS A 300 -17.22 6.44 1.39
N TYR A 301 -15.90 6.43 1.50
CA TYR A 301 -15.04 6.73 0.34
C TYR A 301 -15.19 5.73 -0.80
N THR A 302 -15.37 4.46 -0.44
CA THR A 302 -15.24 3.33 -1.35
C THR A 302 -16.31 3.27 -2.42
N VAL A 303 -17.45 3.95 -2.22
CA VAL A 303 -18.56 4.04 -3.19
C VAL A 303 -18.08 4.55 -4.54
N ASN A 304 -17.25 5.60 -4.55
CA ASN A 304 -16.78 6.21 -5.80
C ASN A 304 -15.52 5.54 -6.38
N TRP A 305 -14.88 4.61 -5.65
CA TRP A 305 -13.59 4.03 -6.06
C TRP A 305 -13.75 2.79 -6.94
N LEU A 306 -14.84 2.05 -6.77
CA LEU A 306 -15.00 0.72 -7.36
C LEU A 306 -15.83 0.70 -8.64
N SER A 307 -16.28 1.83 -9.19
CA SER A 307 -17.15 1.83 -10.39
C SER A 307 -16.55 1.08 -11.59
N SER A 308 -15.21 0.98 -11.69
CA SER A 308 -14.51 0.28 -12.76
C SER A 308 -14.04 -1.14 -12.42
N ILE A 309 -14.10 -1.61 -11.16
CA ILE A 309 -13.54 -2.92 -10.79
C ILE A 309 -14.21 -4.08 -11.53
N GLU A 310 -15.54 -4.04 -11.67
CA GLU A 310 -16.30 -5.09 -12.35
C GLU A 310 -15.95 -5.15 -13.84
N LYS A 311 -15.69 -3.99 -14.46
CA LYS A 311 -15.21 -3.88 -15.83
C LYS A 311 -13.82 -4.51 -15.97
N THR A 312 -12.92 -4.23 -15.04
CA THR A 312 -11.57 -4.81 -14.99
C THR A 312 -11.61 -6.33 -14.75
N TYR A 313 -12.47 -6.81 -13.85
CA TYR A 313 -12.63 -8.24 -13.58
C TYR A 313 -13.18 -9.00 -14.78
N LYS A 314 -14.22 -8.46 -15.43
CA LYS A 314 -14.72 -8.98 -16.70
C LYS A 314 -13.62 -9.04 -17.76
N PHE A 315 -12.84 -7.97 -17.91
CA PHE A 315 -11.73 -7.94 -18.86
C PHE A 315 -10.65 -8.98 -18.53
N TYR A 316 -10.26 -9.12 -17.25
CA TYR A 316 -9.37 -10.18 -16.78
C TYR A 316 -9.84 -11.58 -17.19
N LEU A 317 -11.12 -11.89 -16.98
CA LEU A 317 -11.69 -13.20 -17.34
C LEU A 317 -11.75 -13.42 -18.85
N GLN A 318 -12.06 -12.37 -19.63
CA GLN A 318 -12.00 -12.42 -21.10
C GLN A 318 -10.58 -12.66 -21.62
N GLN A 319 -9.58 -11.99 -21.04
CA GLN A 319 -8.18 -12.20 -21.39
C GLN A 319 -7.71 -13.60 -20.98
N CYS A 320 -8.14 -14.10 -19.82
CA CYS A 320 -7.87 -15.48 -19.38
C CYS A 320 -8.47 -16.51 -20.35
N SER A 321 -9.71 -16.30 -20.77
CA SER A 321 -10.42 -17.13 -21.76
C SER A 321 -9.64 -17.21 -23.08
N GLN A 322 -9.25 -16.07 -23.64
CA GLN A 322 -8.47 -15.99 -24.88
C GLN A 322 -7.07 -16.62 -24.72
N ALA A 323 -6.49 -16.51 -23.52
CA ALA A 323 -5.16 -17.03 -23.24
C ALA A 323 -5.10 -18.56 -23.21
N GLY A 324 -6.20 -19.20 -22.76
CA GLY A 324 -6.34 -20.65 -22.65
C GLY A 324 -5.55 -21.27 -21.48
N PRO A 325 -5.75 -22.57 -21.19
CA PRO A 325 -5.26 -23.25 -19.99
C PRO A 325 -3.75 -23.21 -19.79
N SER A 326 -2.97 -23.12 -20.88
CA SER A 326 -1.49 -23.08 -20.80
C SER A 326 -0.96 -21.77 -20.21
N ARG A 327 -1.71 -20.67 -20.33
CA ARG A 327 -1.32 -19.34 -19.84
C ARG A 327 -2.20 -18.85 -18.70
N CYS A 328 -3.48 -19.20 -18.71
CA CYS A 328 -4.42 -18.97 -17.63
C CYS A 328 -5.12 -20.29 -17.22
N PRO A 329 -4.68 -20.93 -16.13
CA PRO A 329 -5.22 -22.24 -15.72
C PRO A 329 -6.65 -22.20 -15.15
N LEU A 330 -7.25 -21.00 -15.03
CA LEU A 330 -8.68 -20.86 -14.71
C LEU A 330 -9.58 -21.24 -15.90
N ALA A 331 -9.07 -21.11 -17.13
CA ALA A 331 -9.74 -21.56 -18.34
C ALA A 331 -9.50 -23.06 -18.59
N LYS A 332 -10.52 -23.80 -19.02
CA LYS A 332 -10.43 -25.23 -19.37
C LYS A 332 -9.99 -25.45 -20.81
N TYR A 333 -10.33 -24.53 -21.70
CA TYR A 333 -9.93 -24.54 -23.11
C TYR A 333 -9.87 -23.09 -23.62
N THR A 334 -9.14 -22.87 -24.72
CA THR A 334 -9.02 -21.55 -25.35
C THR A 334 -10.39 -21.04 -25.83
N ASN A 335 -10.70 -19.78 -25.55
CA ASN A 335 -11.98 -19.14 -25.83
C ASN A 335 -13.18 -19.77 -25.10
N GLU A 336 -12.96 -20.35 -23.92
CA GLU A 336 -14.06 -20.70 -23.01
C GLU A 336 -14.90 -19.45 -22.66
N PRO A 337 -16.24 -19.49 -22.65
CA PRO A 337 -17.04 -18.35 -22.21
C PRO A 337 -16.60 -17.85 -20.83
N TYR A 338 -16.30 -16.56 -20.71
CA TYR A 338 -15.72 -16.00 -19.48
C TYR A 338 -16.68 -16.14 -18.29
N GLU A 339 -17.99 -16.17 -18.54
CA GLU A 339 -19.03 -16.43 -17.56
C GLU A 339 -18.89 -17.82 -16.93
N SER A 340 -18.43 -18.82 -17.69
CA SER A 340 -18.16 -20.17 -17.16
C SER A 340 -16.95 -20.18 -16.23
N ILE A 341 -15.95 -19.34 -16.50
CA ILE A 341 -14.79 -19.15 -15.62
C ILE A 341 -15.25 -18.45 -14.33
N MET A 342 -16.00 -17.35 -14.46
CA MET A 342 -16.57 -16.59 -13.35
C MET A 342 -17.42 -17.47 -12.43
N ALA A 343 -18.35 -18.25 -13.00
CA ALA A 343 -19.25 -19.11 -12.22
C ALA A 343 -18.50 -20.15 -11.38
N ARG A 344 -17.36 -20.67 -11.86
CA ARG A 344 -16.51 -21.58 -11.08
C ARG A 344 -15.81 -20.86 -9.93
N ILE A 345 -15.33 -19.63 -10.16
CA ILE A 345 -14.69 -18.82 -9.13
C ILE A 345 -15.73 -18.47 -8.05
N GLU A 346 -16.93 -18.04 -8.42
CA GLU A 346 -17.99 -17.74 -7.46
C GLU A 346 -18.45 -18.99 -6.70
N THR A 347 -18.60 -20.13 -7.36
CA THR A 347 -18.92 -21.41 -6.68
C THR A 347 -17.85 -21.76 -5.64
N PHE A 348 -16.57 -21.57 -5.97
CA PHE A 348 -15.47 -21.78 -5.04
C PHE A 348 -15.51 -20.80 -3.87
N LEU A 349 -15.81 -19.52 -4.13
CA LEU A 349 -15.91 -18.49 -3.10
C LEU A 349 -17.09 -18.71 -2.15
N ASP A 350 -18.23 -19.15 -2.67
CA ASP A 350 -19.42 -19.50 -1.88
C ASP A 350 -19.14 -20.72 -0.99
N GLN A 351 -18.42 -21.73 -1.53
CA GLN A 351 -17.95 -22.87 -0.73
C GLN A 351 -16.97 -22.43 0.37
N LEU A 352 -16.01 -21.56 0.05
CA LEU A 352 -15.06 -21.00 1.00
C LEU A 352 -15.72 -20.18 2.11
N ALA A 353 -16.88 -19.58 1.85
CA ALA A 353 -17.63 -18.85 2.86
C ALA A 353 -18.27 -19.78 3.91
N LEU A 354 -18.53 -21.04 3.53
CA LEU A 354 -19.02 -22.09 4.44
C LEU A 354 -17.86 -22.84 5.13
N GLU A 355 -16.81 -23.17 4.37
CA GLU A 355 -15.66 -23.95 4.83
C GLU A 355 -14.35 -23.34 4.30
N ALA A 356 -13.66 -22.59 5.16
CA ALA A 356 -12.37 -22.00 4.83
C ALA A 356 -11.30 -23.07 4.60
N LEU A 357 -10.40 -22.85 3.65
CA LEU A 357 -9.34 -23.80 3.35
C LEU A 357 -8.19 -23.72 4.37
N PRO A 358 -7.73 -24.86 4.93
CA PRO A 358 -6.57 -24.87 5.81
C PRO A 358 -5.27 -24.65 5.01
N VAL A 359 -4.36 -23.83 5.55
CA VAL A 359 -3.03 -23.59 5.00
C VAL A 359 -2.00 -24.09 6.00
N LEU A 360 -1.40 -25.24 5.71
CA LEU A 360 -0.46 -25.92 6.60
C LEU A 360 0.91 -25.22 6.69
N GLY A 361 1.17 -24.27 5.78
CA GLY A 361 2.43 -23.54 5.67
C GLY A 361 3.56 -24.36 5.05
N ASP A 362 4.61 -23.66 4.64
CA ASP A 362 5.90 -24.23 4.25
C ASP A 362 7.03 -23.35 4.81
N ALA A 363 8.29 -23.51 4.36
CA ALA A 363 9.40 -22.66 4.83
C ALA A 363 9.22 -21.15 4.54
N VAL A 364 8.29 -20.78 3.66
CA VAL A 364 8.03 -19.41 3.16
C VAL A 364 6.63 -18.91 3.57
N ALA A 365 5.68 -19.80 3.85
CA ALA A 365 4.29 -19.50 4.18
C ALA A 365 3.95 -19.68 5.67
N ARG A 366 3.34 -18.66 6.28
CA ARG A 366 2.74 -18.78 7.63
C ARG A 366 1.56 -19.77 7.59
N GLN A 367 1.37 -20.54 8.66
CA GLN A 367 0.16 -21.35 8.81
C GLN A 367 -1.08 -20.46 9.03
N GLY A 368 -2.22 -20.85 8.49
CA GLY A 368 -3.46 -20.08 8.63
C GLY A 368 -4.65 -20.70 7.91
N VAL A 369 -5.66 -19.89 7.64
CA VAL A 369 -6.85 -20.27 6.87
C VAL A 369 -7.08 -19.27 5.75
N LEU A 370 -7.47 -19.76 4.58
CA LEU A 370 -7.87 -18.93 3.45
C LEU A 370 -9.40 -18.84 3.42
N THR A 371 -9.93 -17.65 3.65
CA THR A 371 -11.38 -17.36 3.63
C THR A 371 -11.82 -16.83 2.26
N SER A 372 -13.14 -16.82 1.99
CA SER A 372 -13.67 -16.19 0.78
C SER A 372 -13.33 -14.69 0.71
N GLY A 373 -13.32 -14.01 1.86
CA GLY A 373 -12.87 -12.63 1.99
C GLY A 373 -11.41 -12.46 1.58
N GLY A 374 -10.52 -13.36 2.02
CA GLY A 374 -9.10 -13.31 1.72
C GLY A 374 -8.82 -13.51 0.23
N VAL A 375 -9.58 -14.37 -0.44
CA VAL A 375 -9.50 -14.55 -1.90
C VAL A 375 -9.98 -13.30 -2.63
N ARG A 376 -11.14 -12.73 -2.27
CA ARG A 376 -11.66 -11.50 -2.90
C ARG A 376 -10.72 -10.32 -2.71
N ALA A 377 -10.19 -10.15 -1.50
CA ALA A 377 -9.15 -9.20 -1.18
C ALA A 377 -7.90 -9.35 -2.07
N THR A 378 -7.43 -10.58 -2.25
CA THR A 378 -6.26 -10.87 -3.10
C THR A 378 -6.58 -10.55 -4.56
N LEU A 379 -7.72 -11.02 -5.07
CA LEU A 379 -8.16 -10.70 -6.42
C LEU A 379 -8.24 -9.19 -6.68
N LEU A 380 -8.84 -8.42 -5.76
CA LEU A 380 -8.92 -6.96 -5.85
C LEU A 380 -7.54 -6.32 -6.02
N ILE A 381 -6.53 -6.72 -5.24
CA ILE A 381 -5.16 -6.20 -5.36
C ILE A 381 -4.53 -6.58 -6.70
N TYR A 382 -4.63 -7.84 -7.13
CA TYR A 382 -3.96 -8.29 -8.35
C TYR A 382 -4.66 -7.80 -9.62
N LEU A 383 -5.95 -7.43 -9.57
CA LEU A 383 -6.63 -6.75 -10.68
C LEU A 383 -6.02 -5.37 -10.98
N GLN A 384 -5.36 -4.73 -9.99
CA GLN A 384 -4.67 -3.45 -10.16
C GLN A 384 -3.37 -3.56 -10.96
N VAL A 385 -2.80 -4.76 -11.10
CA VAL A 385 -1.46 -4.99 -11.63
C VAL A 385 -1.46 -6.04 -12.75
N PRO A 386 -1.88 -5.68 -13.98
CA PRO A 386 -2.14 -6.66 -15.04
C PRO A 386 -0.93 -7.52 -15.43
N ALA A 387 0.29 -7.01 -15.27
CA ALA A 387 1.52 -7.79 -15.45
C ALA A 387 1.58 -9.08 -14.59
N TRP A 388 0.87 -9.13 -13.46
CA TRP A 388 0.85 -10.24 -12.51
C TRP A 388 -0.35 -11.19 -12.68
N TRP A 389 -1.25 -10.93 -13.62
CA TRP A 389 -2.48 -11.72 -13.80
C TRP A 389 -2.24 -13.21 -14.04
N SER A 390 -1.15 -13.57 -14.75
CA SER A 390 -0.78 -14.97 -14.95
C SER A 390 -0.38 -15.68 -13.65
N ILE A 391 0.24 -14.96 -12.70
CA ILE A 391 0.67 -15.49 -11.41
C ILE A 391 -0.54 -15.63 -10.48
N SER A 392 -1.38 -14.59 -10.39
CA SER A 392 -2.59 -14.64 -9.56
C SER A 392 -3.59 -15.69 -10.07
N ALA A 393 -3.75 -15.86 -11.38
CA ALA A 393 -4.59 -16.91 -11.96
C ALA A 393 -4.10 -18.32 -11.60
N LYS A 394 -2.78 -18.55 -11.63
CA LYS A 394 -2.18 -19.83 -11.22
C LYS A 394 -2.40 -20.10 -9.74
N ALA A 395 -2.18 -19.10 -8.89
CA ALA A 395 -2.42 -19.20 -7.46
C ALA A 395 -3.90 -19.50 -7.14
N LEU A 396 -4.83 -18.83 -7.82
CA LEU A 396 -6.26 -19.09 -7.66
C LEU A 396 -6.67 -20.49 -8.13
N ALA A 397 -6.19 -20.93 -9.30
CA ALA A 397 -6.46 -22.27 -9.79
C ALA A 397 -5.93 -23.37 -8.85
N SER A 398 -4.76 -23.16 -8.24
CA SER A 398 -4.20 -24.05 -7.22
C SER A 398 -5.10 -24.12 -5.98
N ALA A 399 -5.57 -22.96 -5.49
CA ALA A 399 -6.47 -22.91 -4.33
C ALA A 399 -7.82 -23.61 -4.62
N MET A 400 -8.37 -23.43 -5.83
CA MET A 400 -9.57 -24.13 -6.29
C MET A 400 -9.36 -25.65 -6.39
N ALA A 401 -8.12 -26.11 -6.53
CA ALA A 401 -7.75 -27.53 -6.50
C ALA A 401 -7.40 -28.05 -5.09
N GLY A 402 -7.53 -27.21 -4.05
CA GLY A 402 -7.30 -27.56 -2.65
C GLY A 402 -5.94 -27.15 -2.09
N ASP A 403 -5.02 -26.61 -2.90
CA ASP A 403 -3.74 -26.07 -2.43
C ASP A 403 -3.75 -24.55 -2.41
N ALA A 404 -4.12 -24.01 -1.25
CA ALA A 404 -4.22 -22.58 -0.97
C ALA A 404 -2.87 -21.88 -0.67
N THR A 405 -1.75 -22.61 -0.64
CA THR A 405 -0.46 -22.11 -0.12
C THR A 405 0.03 -20.87 -0.86
N VAL A 406 0.04 -20.91 -2.19
CA VAL A 406 0.52 -19.79 -3.02
C VAL A 406 -0.41 -18.58 -2.90
N LEU A 407 -1.72 -18.80 -2.95
CA LEU A 407 -2.68 -17.70 -2.88
C LEU A 407 -2.67 -17.03 -1.49
N TYR A 408 -2.55 -17.82 -0.42
CA TYR A 408 -2.40 -17.31 0.93
C TYR A 408 -1.10 -16.50 1.09
N ASN A 409 -0.01 -16.92 0.47
CA ASN A 409 1.23 -16.14 0.42
C ASN A 409 1.09 -14.77 -0.27
N LEU A 410 0.29 -14.70 -1.34
CA LEU A 410 -0.04 -13.44 -2.01
C LEU A 410 -0.96 -12.54 -1.14
N LEU A 411 -1.86 -13.14 -0.36
CA LEU A 411 -2.63 -12.41 0.65
C LEU A 411 -1.71 -11.84 1.74
N LEU A 412 -0.73 -12.60 2.20
CA LEU A 412 0.21 -12.16 3.24
C LEU A 412 1.24 -11.13 2.76
N SER A 413 1.51 -11.01 1.45
CA SER A 413 2.34 -9.90 0.95
C SER A 413 1.63 -8.55 1.10
N ARG A 414 0.31 -8.55 1.00
CA ARG A 414 -0.51 -7.35 1.24
C ARG A 414 -0.46 -6.93 2.72
N THR A 415 -0.52 -7.90 3.64
CA THR A 415 -0.44 -7.58 5.07
C THR A 415 1.02 -7.30 5.47
N SER A 416 1.22 -6.57 6.57
CA SER A 416 2.57 -6.28 7.10
C SER A 416 3.39 -7.55 7.42
N ALA A 417 2.77 -8.75 7.37
CA ALA A 417 3.34 -10.06 7.65
C ALA A 417 4.62 -10.37 6.85
N ARG A 418 4.74 -9.97 5.58
CA ARG A 418 5.97 -10.16 4.76
C ARG A 418 6.93 -8.96 4.73
N ARG A 419 6.53 -7.78 5.24
CA ARG A 419 7.38 -6.57 5.26
C ARG A 419 8.51 -6.61 6.29
N SER A 420 8.76 -7.77 6.92
CA SER A 420 9.77 -7.97 7.96
C SER A 420 11.23 -7.77 7.51
N ASN A 421 11.48 -7.74 6.19
CA ASN A 421 12.81 -7.49 5.61
C ASN A 421 12.99 -6.08 5.03
N ALA A 422 11.98 -5.20 5.10
CA ALA A 422 12.12 -3.82 4.67
C ALA A 422 13.12 -3.07 5.59
N PRO A 423 14.00 -2.19 5.06
CA PRO A 423 15.03 -1.50 5.85
C PRO A 423 14.49 -0.60 6.98
N ASN A 424 13.18 -0.35 7.02
CA ASN A 424 12.53 0.54 7.99
C ASN A 424 11.24 -0.13 8.54
N PRO A 425 11.24 -0.75 9.72
CA PRO A 425 10.15 -1.62 10.19
C PRO A 425 9.01 -0.87 10.94
N HIS A 426 8.70 0.38 10.59
CA HIS A 426 7.70 1.20 11.32
C HIS A 426 6.74 1.91 10.35
N TYR A 427 5.85 1.15 9.70
CA TYR A 427 4.84 1.66 8.76
C TYR A 427 3.40 1.36 9.16
N ASP A 428 3.17 0.89 10.38
CA ASP A 428 1.97 0.10 10.68
C ASP A 428 0.64 0.83 10.44
N LEU A 429 0.56 2.15 10.61
CA LEU A 429 -0.67 2.91 10.37
C LEU A 429 -0.45 4.30 9.73
N ALA A 430 0.66 4.50 9.00
CA ALA A 430 0.94 5.79 8.36
C ALA A 430 -0.16 6.21 7.36
N ARG A 431 -0.72 5.25 6.63
CA ARG A 431 -1.88 5.47 5.75
C ARG A 431 -3.05 6.07 6.53
N LEU A 432 -3.49 5.39 7.58
CA LEU A 432 -4.61 5.82 8.42
C LEU A 432 -4.35 7.18 9.07
N ALA A 433 -3.12 7.44 9.53
CA ALA A 433 -2.77 8.73 10.11
C ALA A 433 -3.03 9.87 9.12
N VAL A 434 -2.68 9.69 7.84
CA VAL A 434 -2.93 10.67 6.77
C VAL A 434 -4.42 10.76 6.45
N SER A 435 -5.04 9.63 6.06
CA SER A 435 -6.45 9.60 5.63
C SER A 435 -7.38 10.16 6.70
N CYS A 436 -7.11 9.89 7.97
CA CYS A 436 -7.94 10.40 9.07
C CYS A 436 -7.73 11.88 9.38
N MET A 437 -6.57 12.47 9.06
CA MET A 437 -6.40 13.93 9.15
C MET A 437 -7.13 14.67 8.03
N ASP A 438 -7.23 14.05 6.86
CA ASP A 438 -7.90 14.62 5.70
C ASP A 438 -9.41 14.40 5.69
N SER A 439 -9.88 13.31 6.32
CA SER A 439 -11.30 12.94 6.31
C SER A 439 -12.21 13.90 7.04
N LEU A 440 -13.50 13.86 6.67
CA LEU A 440 -14.52 14.58 7.44
C LEU A 440 -14.50 14.07 8.89
N PRO A 441 -14.40 14.97 9.86
CA PRO A 441 -14.45 14.57 11.24
C PRO A 441 -15.85 14.05 11.58
N PRO A 442 -15.99 12.86 12.19
CA PRO A 442 -17.26 12.47 12.78
C PRO A 442 -17.75 13.58 13.71
N ALA A 443 -18.99 14.00 13.48
CA ALA A 443 -19.68 14.80 14.48
C ALA A 443 -19.80 13.96 15.75
N VAL A 444 -19.80 14.62 16.90
CA VAL A 444 -20.00 13.97 18.20
C VAL A 444 -21.27 13.12 18.13
N ASN A 445 -21.16 11.82 18.44
CA ASN A 445 -22.23 10.80 18.38
C ASN A 445 -22.60 10.25 16.98
N LEU A 446 -21.75 10.37 15.97
CA LEU A 446 -21.94 9.73 14.64
C LEU A 446 -20.95 8.59 14.36
N GLU A 447 -20.47 7.88 15.38
CA GLU A 447 -19.73 6.64 15.14
C GLU A 447 -20.69 5.63 14.46
N PRO A 448 -20.33 5.04 13.31
CA PRO A 448 -21.20 4.08 12.65
C PRO A 448 -21.37 2.85 13.54
N THR A 449 -22.62 2.42 13.74
CA THR A 449 -22.92 1.14 14.38
C THR A 449 -22.50 -0.01 13.46
N PRO A 450 -22.36 -1.25 13.98
CA PRO A 450 -22.16 -2.41 13.12
C PRO A 450 -23.26 -2.59 12.07
N ASP A 451 -24.51 -2.23 12.39
CA ASP A 451 -25.61 -2.24 11.43
C ASP A 451 -25.43 -1.17 10.34
N ASP A 452 -25.05 0.06 10.69
CA ASP A 452 -24.80 1.12 9.71
C ASP A 452 -23.70 0.71 8.72
N LEU A 453 -22.61 0.14 9.23
CA LEU A 453 -21.52 -0.34 8.38
C LEU A 453 -21.95 -1.54 7.53
N ALA A 454 -22.74 -2.47 8.07
CA ALA A 454 -23.26 -3.60 7.30
C ALA A 454 -24.21 -3.15 6.17
N GLU A 455 -25.05 -2.13 6.40
CA GLU A 455 -25.89 -1.55 5.34
C GLU A 455 -25.06 -0.85 4.26
N GLU A 456 -24.01 -0.12 4.63
CA GLU A 456 -23.09 0.48 3.66
C GLU A 456 -22.40 -0.60 2.82
N LEU A 457 -21.91 -1.68 3.45
CA LEU A 457 -21.28 -2.81 2.75
C LEU A 457 -22.28 -3.53 1.83
N LEU A 458 -23.54 -3.70 2.25
CA LEU A 458 -24.60 -4.24 1.40
C LEU A 458 -24.89 -3.32 0.22
N HIS A 459 -25.01 -2.02 0.46
CA HIS A 459 -25.21 -1.03 -0.59
C HIS A 459 -24.10 -1.11 -1.64
N MET A 460 -22.84 -1.24 -1.21
CA MET A 460 -21.69 -1.45 -2.09
C MET A 460 -21.83 -2.72 -2.94
N LEU A 461 -22.23 -3.84 -2.33
CA LEU A 461 -22.42 -5.11 -3.04
C LEU A 461 -23.58 -5.05 -4.03
N GLU A 462 -24.65 -4.31 -3.71
CA GLU A 462 -25.86 -4.24 -4.54
C GLU A 462 -25.73 -3.23 -5.68
N SER A 463 -25.02 -2.12 -5.48
CA SER A 463 -25.07 -0.96 -6.39
C SER A 463 -23.74 -0.60 -7.06
N VAL A 464 -22.60 -1.06 -6.53
CA VAL A 464 -21.27 -0.67 -7.03
C VAL A 464 -20.51 -1.89 -7.56
N SER A 465 -20.27 -2.89 -6.71
CA SER A 465 -19.50 -4.09 -7.07
C SER A 465 -19.97 -5.31 -6.27
N PRO A 466 -20.73 -6.24 -6.88
CA PRO A 466 -21.16 -7.47 -6.20
C PRO A 466 -20.01 -8.40 -5.81
N HIS A 467 -18.86 -8.31 -6.49
CA HIS A 467 -17.74 -9.21 -6.22
C HIS A 467 -16.75 -8.67 -5.17
N PHE A 468 -16.59 -7.34 -5.06
CA PHE A 468 -15.51 -6.73 -4.29
C PHE A 468 -15.95 -5.61 -3.33
N GLY A 469 -17.23 -5.22 -3.37
CA GLY A 469 -17.77 -4.06 -2.65
C GLY A 469 -17.47 -4.05 -1.15
N ALA A 470 -17.48 -5.21 -0.48
CA ALA A 470 -17.16 -5.28 0.94
C ALA A 470 -15.65 -5.37 1.24
N ASN A 471 -14.85 -5.94 0.32
CA ASN A 471 -13.44 -6.26 0.59
C ASN A 471 -12.51 -5.05 0.48
N VAL A 472 -12.90 -4.00 -0.26
CA VAL A 472 -12.13 -2.77 -0.41
C VAL A 472 -11.89 -2.04 0.92
N PHE A 473 -12.82 -2.11 1.88
CA PHE A 473 -12.68 -1.51 3.22
C PHE A 473 -11.44 -1.99 3.98
N ILE A 474 -11.00 -3.21 3.68
CA ILE A 474 -9.83 -3.82 4.29
C ILE A 474 -8.63 -3.61 3.36
N SER A 475 -8.81 -3.77 2.05
CA SER A 475 -7.73 -3.68 1.05
C SER A 475 -7.15 -2.27 0.89
N GLU A 476 -7.99 -1.26 1.05
CA GLU A 476 -7.60 0.14 1.13
C GLU A 476 -8.07 0.68 2.49
N PRO A 477 -7.26 0.50 3.56
CA PRO A 477 -7.73 0.66 4.93
C PRO A 477 -7.74 2.15 5.33
N ASP A 478 -8.71 2.91 4.81
CA ASP A 478 -8.94 4.32 5.16
C ASP A 478 -10.05 4.51 6.20
N GLY A 479 -10.68 3.41 6.66
CA GLY A 479 -11.73 3.42 7.66
C GLY A 479 -11.23 3.55 9.11
N GLY A 480 -12.16 3.79 10.05
CA GLY A 480 -11.85 3.88 11.48
C GLY A 480 -11.46 5.28 11.97
N CYS A 481 -11.53 6.30 11.11
CA CYS A 481 -11.16 7.68 11.43
C CYS A 481 -12.00 8.36 12.52
N GLN A 482 -13.10 7.73 12.95
CA GLN A 482 -13.85 8.13 14.13
C GLN A 482 -13.11 7.98 15.46
N PHE A 483 -12.07 7.14 15.48
CA PHE A 483 -11.26 6.91 16.68
C PHE A 483 -9.96 7.71 16.69
N TRP A 484 -9.67 8.48 15.63
CA TRP A 484 -8.42 9.21 15.47
C TRP A 484 -8.53 10.67 15.94
N PRO A 485 -7.42 11.28 16.40
CA PRO A 485 -7.39 12.68 16.79
C PRO A 485 -7.55 13.61 15.59
N ARG A 486 -7.65 14.93 15.83
CA ARG A 486 -7.79 15.96 14.78
C ARG A 486 -6.51 16.69 14.50
N GLY A 487 -6.22 16.90 13.22
CA GLY A 487 -5.09 17.70 12.77
C GLY A 487 -5.30 19.21 12.95
N PRO A 488 -4.23 20.00 12.80
CA PRO A 488 -4.29 21.47 12.88
C PRO A 488 -4.93 22.11 11.65
N GLU A 489 -4.94 21.43 10.50
CA GLU A 489 -5.43 21.94 9.22
C GLU A 489 -6.10 20.82 8.43
N ARG A 490 -7.19 21.15 7.72
CA ARG A 490 -7.82 20.32 6.70
C ARG A 490 -8.24 21.23 5.56
N PHE A 491 -8.13 20.76 4.32
CA PHE A 491 -8.57 21.50 3.13
C PHE A 491 -9.75 20.77 2.50
N THR A 492 -10.83 21.51 2.21
CA THR A 492 -12.08 20.97 1.66
C THR A 492 -12.49 21.69 0.37
N GLY A 493 -11.51 22.28 -0.32
CA GLY A 493 -11.73 23.09 -1.52
C GLY A 493 -11.81 24.61 -1.24
N PRO A 494 -12.22 25.41 -2.24
CA PRO A 494 -12.81 24.98 -3.51
C PRO A 494 -11.79 24.26 -4.44
N TRP A 495 -12.31 23.43 -5.36
CA TRP A 495 -11.52 22.55 -6.25
C TRP A 495 -11.43 23.08 -7.69
N ASN A 496 -11.44 24.40 -7.86
CA ASN A 496 -11.62 25.06 -9.15
C ASN A 496 -10.61 26.20 -9.39
N ALA A 497 -9.40 26.10 -8.84
CA ALA A 497 -8.39 27.14 -9.00
C ALA A 497 -7.99 27.37 -10.47
N SER A 498 -7.55 28.59 -10.77
CA SER A 498 -7.01 28.94 -12.08
C SER A 498 -5.49 28.81 -12.08
N LEU A 499 -4.94 28.11 -13.07
CA LEU A 499 -3.50 27.83 -13.18
C LEU A 499 -2.90 28.50 -14.41
N GLU A 500 -1.66 29.00 -14.26
CA GLU A 500 -0.86 29.53 -15.36
C GLU A 500 -0.52 28.44 -16.38
N VAL A 501 -0.10 27.27 -15.88
CA VAL A 501 0.12 26.06 -16.66
C VAL A 501 -0.97 25.05 -16.27
N PRO A 502 -1.85 24.64 -17.19
CA PRO A 502 -2.87 23.64 -16.88
C PRO A 502 -2.23 22.35 -16.35
N MET A 503 -2.80 21.76 -15.29
CA MET A 503 -2.32 20.47 -14.80
C MET A 503 -2.67 19.34 -15.79
N LEU A 504 -1.84 18.32 -15.85
CA LEU A 504 -2.08 17.13 -16.66
C LEU A 504 -2.70 16.03 -15.80
N ILE A 505 -3.87 15.56 -16.20
CA ILE A 505 -4.59 14.45 -15.59
C ILE A 505 -4.39 13.23 -16.48
N VAL A 506 -4.00 12.11 -15.89
CA VAL A 506 -3.89 10.82 -16.58
C VAL A 506 -4.84 9.82 -15.93
N SER A 507 -5.67 9.15 -16.72
CA SER A 507 -6.64 8.17 -16.23
C SER A 507 -6.77 6.98 -17.16
N ASN A 508 -6.88 5.78 -16.60
CA ASN A 508 -7.07 4.57 -17.37
C ASN A 508 -8.56 4.25 -17.50
N THR A 509 -9.01 3.73 -18.64
CA THR A 509 -10.43 3.39 -18.89
C THR A 509 -10.97 2.25 -18.02
N MET A 510 -10.10 1.49 -17.37
CA MET A 510 -10.40 0.36 -16.49
C MET A 510 -9.46 0.32 -15.27
N ASP A 511 -9.19 1.48 -14.67
CA ASP A 511 -8.50 1.55 -13.38
C ASP A 511 -9.42 1.01 -12.27
N PRO A 512 -9.08 -0.11 -11.60
CA PRO A 512 -9.95 -0.75 -10.62
C PRO A 512 -10.06 -0.04 -9.26
N ILE A 513 -9.28 1.01 -8.99
CA ILE A 513 -9.25 1.74 -7.71
C ILE A 513 -9.50 3.23 -7.88
N THR A 514 -8.99 3.82 -8.96
CA THR A 514 -9.17 5.25 -9.28
C THR A 514 -9.82 5.38 -10.65
N PRO A 515 -11.13 5.10 -10.73
CA PRO A 515 -11.83 4.90 -11.99
C PRO A 515 -11.86 6.18 -12.82
N ILE A 516 -12.00 6.04 -14.15
CA ILE A 516 -11.94 7.16 -15.09
C ILE A 516 -12.96 8.27 -14.79
N GLU A 517 -14.08 7.92 -14.16
CA GLU A 517 -15.08 8.90 -13.71
C GLU A 517 -14.47 9.98 -12.81
N ASN A 518 -13.48 9.65 -11.97
CA ASN A 518 -12.79 10.63 -11.12
C ASN A 518 -11.92 11.58 -11.95
N GLY A 519 -11.20 11.06 -12.96
CA GLY A 519 -10.42 11.89 -13.88
C GLY A 519 -11.30 12.86 -14.68
N LEU A 520 -12.47 12.40 -15.12
CA LEU A 520 -13.47 13.22 -15.79
C LEU A 520 -14.05 14.28 -14.84
N LEU A 521 -14.34 13.91 -13.59
CA LEU A 521 -14.84 14.80 -12.55
C LEU A 521 -13.85 15.94 -12.29
N VAL A 522 -12.60 15.63 -11.97
CA VAL A 522 -11.56 16.64 -11.69
C VAL A 522 -11.29 17.51 -12.92
N ASN A 523 -11.28 16.94 -14.13
CA ASN A 523 -11.15 17.73 -15.36
C ASN A 523 -12.30 18.72 -15.54
N SER A 524 -13.53 18.31 -15.21
CA SER A 524 -14.73 19.16 -15.30
C SER A 524 -14.77 20.28 -14.25
N MET A 525 -14.12 20.09 -13.09
CA MET A 525 -13.98 21.11 -12.05
C MET A 525 -13.01 22.23 -12.45
N MET A 526 -12.03 21.91 -13.31
CA MET A 526 -10.96 22.83 -13.75
C MET A 526 -10.81 22.84 -15.28
N PRO A 527 -11.85 23.20 -16.06
CA PRO A 527 -11.86 22.99 -17.52
C PRO A 527 -10.80 23.80 -18.26
N GLU A 528 -10.48 25.00 -17.78
CA GLU A 528 -9.43 25.84 -18.38
C GLU A 528 -8.04 25.49 -17.85
N SER A 529 -7.98 24.95 -16.63
CA SER A 529 -6.74 24.72 -15.86
C SER A 529 -6.34 23.25 -15.75
N SER A 530 -6.93 22.37 -16.56
CA SER A 530 -6.52 20.96 -16.63
C SER A 530 -6.64 20.39 -18.05
N ARG A 531 -5.85 19.37 -18.34
CA ARG A 531 -5.93 18.55 -19.56
C ARG A 531 -5.93 17.08 -19.19
N LEU A 532 -6.89 16.33 -19.73
CA LEU A 532 -7.04 14.90 -19.51
C LEU A 532 -6.40 14.11 -20.66
N ILE A 533 -5.56 13.14 -20.32
CA ILE A 533 -5.12 12.05 -21.18
C ILE A 533 -5.78 10.76 -20.69
N ILE A 534 -6.31 9.99 -21.63
CA ILE A 534 -6.97 8.72 -21.38
C ILE A 534 -6.07 7.60 -21.88
N GLN A 535 -5.67 6.68 -21.01
CA GLN A 535 -5.03 5.43 -21.42
C GLN A 535 -6.10 4.34 -21.54
N ASP A 536 -6.31 3.81 -22.75
CA ASP A 536 -7.30 2.76 -22.95
C ASP A 536 -6.76 1.41 -22.51
N GLY A 537 -7.10 1.00 -21.29
CA GLY A 537 -6.69 -0.27 -20.74
C GLY A 537 -6.90 -0.38 -19.23
N PRO A 538 -6.63 -1.56 -18.67
CA PRO A 538 -6.71 -1.83 -17.24
C PRO A 538 -5.42 -1.45 -16.52
N GLY A 539 -5.50 -1.53 -15.20
CA GLY A 539 -4.37 -1.32 -14.30
C GLY A 539 -4.50 -0.01 -13.55
N HIS A 540 -3.96 0.02 -12.35
CA HIS A 540 -4.04 1.19 -11.48
C HIS A 540 -2.87 2.13 -11.74
N VAL A 541 -3.15 3.41 -12.01
CA VAL A 541 -2.23 4.39 -12.65
C VAL A 541 -1.74 3.94 -14.04
N SER A 542 -1.34 4.89 -14.88
CA SER A 542 -0.92 4.59 -16.26
C SER A 542 0.34 3.72 -16.35
N LEU A 543 1.20 3.82 -15.35
CA LEU A 543 2.46 3.05 -15.26
C LEU A 543 2.27 1.58 -14.92
N SER A 544 1.07 1.12 -14.54
CA SER A 544 0.81 -0.31 -14.38
C SER A 544 0.83 -1.08 -15.70
N MET A 545 0.48 -0.41 -16.81
CA MET A 545 0.54 -0.92 -18.17
C MET A 545 1.00 0.20 -19.12
N PRO A 546 2.28 0.62 -19.06
CA PRO A 546 2.72 1.88 -19.63
C PRO A 546 2.76 1.87 -21.15
N THR A 547 2.16 2.86 -21.81
CA THR A 547 2.20 2.99 -23.28
C THR A 547 3.19 4.07 -23.71
N LEU A 548 3.85 3.89 -24.86
CA LEU A 548 4.77 4.91 -25.38
C LEU A 548 4.05 6.24 -25.65
N CYS A 549 2.79 6.18 -26.11
CA CYS A 549 1.93 7.35 -26.34
C CYS A 549 1.77 8.19 -25.06
N THR A 550 1.32 7.58 -23.96
CA THR A 550 1.13 8.28 -22.67
C THR A 550 2.44 8.89 -22.18
N GLN A 551 3.54 8.15 -22.26
CA GLN A 551 4.83 8.62 -21.75
C GLN A 551 5.43 9.75 -22.59
N LYS A 552 5.21 9.74 -23.92
CA LYS A 552 5.59 10.87 -24.78
C LYS A 552 4.81 12.14 -24.43
N LEU A 553 3.52 12.03 -24.14
CA LEU A 553 2.70 13.18 -23.74
C LEU A 553 3.13 13.74 -22.37
N ILE A 554 3.41 12.87 -21.39
CA ILE A 554 3.93 13.30 -20.07
C ILE A 554 5.29 14.00 -20.23
N ARG A 555 6.22 13.43 -21.00
CA ARG A 555 7.53 14.03 -21.24
C ARG A 555 7.44 15.35 -22.00
N GLY A 556 6.59 15.43 -23.02
CA GLY A 556 6.29 16.66 -23.75
C GLY A 556 5.72 17.73 -22.83
N TYR A 557 4.84 17.34 -21.89
CA TYR A 557 4.29 18.25 -20.89
C TYR A 557 5.37 18.90 -20.03
N PHE A 558 6.29 18.13 -19.47
CA PHE A 558 7.44 18.70 -18.73
C PHE A 558 8.45 19.44 -19.64
N ALA A 559 8.37 19.25 -20.96
CA ALA A 559 9.11 20.06 -21.93
C ALA A 559 8.43 21.42 -22.24
N GLY A 560 7.15 21.58 -21.90
CA GLY A 560 6.35 22.79 -22.11
C GLY A 560 5.17 22.61 -23.08
N ASP A 561 4.98 21.41 -23.64
CA ASP A 561 3.85 21.12 -24.53
C ASP A 561 2.56 20.94 -23.71
N ILE A 562 1.42 21.39 -24.23
CA ILE A 562 0.12 21.17 -23.58
C ILE A 562 -0.71 20.23 -24.45
N PRO A 563 -0.90 18.96 -24.05
CA PRO A 563 -1.71 18.00 -24.79
C PRO A 563 -3.16 18.49 -25.00
N ALA A 564 -3.78 18.03 -26.10
CA ALA A 564 -5.20 18.26 -26.31
C ALA A 564 -6.02 17.55 -25.22
N ASN A 565 -7.07 18.22 -24.73
CA ASN A 565 -7.95 17.64 -23.72
C ASN A 565 -8.69 16.42 -24.30
N GLY A 566 -8.68 15.29 -23.57
CA GLY A 566 -9.31 14.04 -24.01
C GLY A 566 -8.47 13.25 -25.01
N THR A 567 -7.15 13.45 -25.08
CA THR A 567 -6.27 12.64 -25.94
C THR A 567 -6.25 11.20 -25.44
N THR A 568 -6.53 10.24 -26.32
CA THR A 568 -6.53 8.80 -25.98
C THR A 568 -5.27 8.09 -26.49
N CYS A 569 -4.69 7.25 -25.63
CA CYS A 569 -3.55 6.38 -25.93
C CYS A 569 -3.95 4.91 -25.74
N GLU A 570 -3.81 4.11 -26.79
CA GLU A 570 -4.15 2.68 -26.80
C GLU A 570 -3.11 1.82 -26.06
N THR A 571 -3.56 0.72 -25.42
CA THR A 571 -2.65 -0.29 -24.85
C THR A 571 -2.38 -1.43 -25.84
N GLU A 572 -1.11 -1.84 -25.95
CA GLU A 572 -0.67 -2.83 -26.96
C GLU A 572 -0.15 -4.14 -26.36
N TYR A 573 -0.43 -4.41 -25.08
CA TYR A 573 0.17 -5.54 -24.35
C TYR A 573 -0.71 -6.79 -24.32
N SER A 574 -0.05 -7.95 -24.24
CA SER A 574 -0.71 -9.18 -23.79
C SER A 574 -0.81 -9.21 -22.26
N TYR A 575 -2.00 -9.47 -21.74
CA TYR A 575 -2.29 -9.49 -20.31
C TYR A 575 -2.03 -10.86 -19.63
N PHE A 576 -1.70 -11.88 -20.41
CA PHE A 576 -1.27 -13.21 -19.93
C PHE A 576 -0.02 -13.65 -20.72
N PRO A 577 1.18 -13.12 -20.41
CA PRO A 577 2.40 -13.48 -21.12
C PRO A 577 2.82 -14.93 -20.86
N SER A 578 3.57 -15.53 -21.79
CA SER A 578 4.09 -16.89 -21.67
C SER A 578 5.25 -17.03 -20.66
N LYS A 579 5.95 -15.94 -20.35
CA LYS A 579 6.99 -15.85 -19.31
C LYS A 579 6.58 -14.85 -18.22
N SER A 580 6.98 -15.12 -16.98
CA SER A 580 6.76 -14.22 -15.83
C SER A 580 7.58 -12.93 -15.99
N PRO A 581 7.06 -11.74 -15.62
CA PRO A 581 7.85 -10.51 -15.58
C PRO A 581 9.08 -10.61 -14.66
N MET A 582 9.03 -11.47 -13.63
CA MET A 582 10.17 -11.71 -12.72
C MET A 582 11.35 -12.45 -13.37
N ALA A 583 11.22 -12.90 -14.62
CA ALA A 583 12.28 -13.56 -15.38
C ALA A 583 12.84 -12.62 -16.46
N LEU A 584 13.32 -11.45 -16.06
CA LEU A 584 14.20 -10.62 -16.89
C LEU A 584 15.65 -10.84 -16.45
N ASP A 585 16.13 -12.07 -16.64
CA ASP A 585 17.57 -12.33 -16.79
C ASP A 585 17.88 -12.42 -18.29
N THR A 586 18.61 -11.41 -18.76
CA THR A 586 19.68 -11.48 -19.77
C THR A 586 19.55 -12.54 -20.88
N GLU A 587 18.55 -12.50 -21.75
CA GLU A 587 18.73 -13.02 -23.11
C GLU A 587 17.98 -12.19 -24.16
N GLN A 588 18.76 -11.72 -25.13
CA GLN A 588 18.27 -11.12 -26.37
C GLN A 588 17.32 -12.09 -27.09
N GLY A 589 16.12 -11.62 -27.41
CA GLY A 589 15.28 -12.15 -28.48
C GLY A 589 14.48 -13.42 -28.17
N SER A 590 13.16 -13.28 -27.97
CA SER A 590 12.16 -13.79 -28.93
C SER A 590 10.73 -13.77 -28.39
N ALA A 591 9.82 -13.40 -29.30
CA ALA A 591 8.44 -13.82 -29.46
C ALA A 591 7.46 -13.65 -28.27
N ALA A 592 7.02 -12.40 -28.07
CA ALA A 592 5.63 -12.10 -27.70
C ALA A 592 5.12 -11.02 -28.66
N ALA A 593 3.89 -11.18 -29.16
CA ALA A 593 3.18 -10.36 -30.15
C ALA A 593 3.90 -9.06 -30.54
N GLN A 594 4.63 -9.12 -31.66
CA GLN A 594 5.36 -8.00 -32.21
C GLN A 594 4.37 -6.97 -32.75
N ILE A 595 4.38 -5.78 -32.16
CA ILE A 595 4.09 -4.53 -32.89
C ILE A 595 4.80 -4.65 -34.24
N PRO A 596 4.18 -4.33 -35.39
CA PRO A 596 4.96 -4.02 -36.57
C PRO A 596 5.81 -2.80 -36.19
N LEU A 597 7.05 -3.05 -35.79
CA LEU A 597 8.08 -2.05 -35.51
C LEU A 597 8.19 -1.14 -36.74
N GLN A 598 7.35 -0.11 -36.81
CA GLN A 598 7.86 1.20 -37.16
C GLN A 598 9.05 1.38 -36.24
N VAL A 599 10.26 1.40 -36.81
CA VAL A 599 11.52 1.32 -36.08
C VAL A 599 11.49 2.37 -34.96
N LEU A 600 11.25 1.91 -33.73
CA LEU A 600 11.24 2.78 -32.57
C LEU A 600 12.61 3.44 -32.50
N SER A 601 12.65 4.75 -32.24
CA SER A 601 13.92 5.42 -32.02
C SER A 601 14.58 4.85 -30.75
N ALA A 602 15.90 4.98 -30.63
CA ALA A 602 16.59 4.59 -29.39
C ALA A 602 16.03 5.32 -28.16
N GLU A 603 15.58 6.56 -28.34
CA GLU A 603 14.93 7.35 -27.30
C GLU A 603 13.56 6.78 -26.90
N ASP A 604 12.77 6.31 -27.86
CA ASP A 604 11.47 5.70 -27.63
C ASP A 604 11.60 4.38 -26.86
N VAL A 605 12.62 3.58 -27.18
CA VAL A 605 12.94 2.34 -26.46
C VAL A 605 13.29 2.65 -25.01
N VAL A 606 14.21 3.59 -24.77
CA VAL A 606 14.63 3.99 -23.42
C VAL A 606 13.44 4.53 -22.61
N LEU A 607 12.58 5.34 -23.23
CA LEU A 607 11.40 5.91 -22.56
C LEU A 607 10.43 4.81 -22.13
N LEU A 608 10.12 3.86 -23.02
CA LEU A 608 9.19 2.77 -22.73
C LEU A 608 9.74 1.78 -21.70
N GLU A 609 11.01 1.42 -21.80
CA GLU A 609 11.68 0.53 -20.83
C GLU A 609 11.73 1.19 -19.45
N SER A 610 12.06 2.48 -19.39
CA SER A 610 12.03 3.26 -18.14
C SER A 610 10.65 3.27 -17.51
N ALA A 611 9.60 3.44 -18.32
CA ALA A 611 8.22 3.41 -17.85
C ALA A 611 7.84 2.06 -17.24
N LYS A 612 8.28 0.96 -17.86
CA LYS A 612 8.07 -0.41 -17.32
C LYS A 612 8.79 -0.59 -15.99
N THR A 613 10.06 -0.21 -15.90
CA THR A 613 10.83 -0.33 -14.65
C THR A 613 10.24 0.53 -13.53
N VAL A 614 9.79 1.75 -13.83
CA VAL A 614 9.10 2.59 -12.85
C VAL A 614 7.75 1.98 -12.45
N GLY A 615 7.00 1.43 -13.41
CA GLY A 615 5.77 0.69 -13.16
C GLY A 615 5.97 -0.47 -12.20
N GLU A 616 6.98 -1.30 -12.44
CA GLU A 616 7.36 -2.42 -11.56
C GLU A 616 7.72 -1.95 -10.15
N LEU A 617 8.44 -0.83 -10.01
CA LEU A 617 8.74 -0.23 -8.72
C LEU A 617 7.47 0.21 -7.98
N LEU A 618 6.53 0.88 -8.65
CA LEU A 618 5.26 1.29 -8.05
C LEU A 618 4.41 0.08 -7.63
N GLN A 619 4.42 -0.98 -8.44
CA GLN A 619 3.76 -2.25 -8.11
C GLN A 619 4.40 -2.93 -6.90
N ALA A 620 5.74 -2.93 -6.80
CA ALA A 620 6.44 -3.47 -5.63
C ALA A 620 6.11 -2.71 -4.35
N ILE A 621 6.12 -1.36 -4.40
CA ILE A 621 5.72 -0.50 -3.26
C ILE A 621 4.29 -0.85 -2.80
N ARG A 622 3.38 -1.03 -3.75
CA ARG A 622 1.97 -1.38 -3.49
C ARG A 622 1.82 -2.78 -2.89
N LEU A 623 2.47 -3.76 -3.50
CA LEU A 623 2.43 -5.15 -3.04
C LEU A 623 3.20 -5.38 -1.74
N GLY A 624 3.99 -4.40 -1.28
CA GLY A 624 4.77 -4.46 -0.04
C GLY A 624 6.07 -5.26 -0.17
N TRP A 625 6.69 -5.26 -1.34
CA TRP A 625 7.89 -6.04 -1.68
C TRP A 625 9.18 -5.25 -1.49
#